data_AF-A0A662LW59-F1
#
_entry.id   AF-A0A662LW59-F1
#
_cell.length_a   1.000
_cell.length_b   1.000
_cell.length_c   1.000
_cell.angle_alpha   90.00
_cell.angle_beta   90.00
_cell.angle_gamma   90.00
#
_symmetry.space_group_name_H-M   'P 1'
#
loop_
_entity.id
_entity.type
_entity.pdbx_description
1 polymer ?
#
loop_
_entity_poly.entity_id
_entity_poly.type
_entity_poly.pdbx_seq_one_letter_code
_entity_poly.pdbx_strand_id
1 'polypeptide(L)'
;MLDNINLIKRIDCSDMLGVVENFPNQINEAVSLAEDVNLDSSDFSNIIIGGMGGSGISGDITEIYFKDKSRIPVYVNKDYNLPSWVDKKTLVFVISYSGNTEESLGMLKHALNKKATIIGISSDGVLERLCYKNNLYHVKVPRGFQPRAALAYLLFPTLYILGEIFEVDL
;
A
#
# COMPACT_ATOMS: atom_id res chain seq x y z
N MET A 1 -26.71 -17.95 19.49
CA MET A 1 -27.05 -16.60 18.95
C MET A 1 -26.04 -16.16 17.90
N LEU A 2 -24.75 -16.49 18.07
CA LEU A 2 -23.69 -16.15 17.12
C LEU A 2 -23.70 -16.97 15.81
N ASP A 3 -24.38 -18.12 15.74
CA ASP A 3 -24.35 -19.00 14.56
C ASP A 3 -25.57 -18.84 13.64
N ASN A 4 -26.43 -17.85 13.89
CA ASN A 4 -27.63 -17.62 13.07
C ASN A 4 -27.32 -16.63 11.95
N ILE A 5 -26.99 -17.14 10.76
CA ILE A 5 -26.63 -16.34 9.58
C ILE A 5 -27.73 -15.31 9.21
N ASN A 6 -29.01 -15.69 9.30
CA ASN A 6 -30.11 -14.77 8.99
C ASN A 6 -30.20 -13.61 9.99
N LEU A 7 -29.91 -13.90 11.27
CA LEU A 7 -29.85 -12.87 12.31
C LEU A 7 -28.65 -11.94 12.10
N ILE A 8 -27.48 -12.50 11.74
CA ILE A 8 -26.28 -11.72 11.44
C ILE A 8 -26.53 -10.78 10.25
N LYS A 9 -27.03 -11.31 9.13
CA LYS A 9 -27.35 -10.50 7.93
C LYS A 9 -28.32 -9.36 8.20
N ARG A 10 -29.24 -9.53 9.17
CA ARG A 10 -30.19 -8.49 9.57
C ARG A 10 -29.56 -7.38 10.42
N ILE A 11 -28.53 -7.69 11.20
CA ILE A 11 -27.88 -6.75 12.14
C ILE A 11 -26.65 -6.10 11.52
N ASP A 12 -25.93 -6.81 10.66
CA ASP A 12 -24.77 -6.29 9.93
C ASP A 12 -25.20 -5.42 8.74
N CYS A 13 -25.64 -4.21 9.05
CA CYS A 13 -26.09 -3.24 8.06
C CYS A 13 -25.01 -2.81 7.05
N SER A 14 -23.75 -3.18 7.27
CA SER A 14 -22.60 -2.82 6.44
C SER A 14 -21.99 -4.00 5.68
N ASP A 15 -22.56 -5.20 5.81
CA ASP A 15 -22.04 -6.44 5.23
C ASP A 15 -20.56 -6.69 5.53
N MET A 16 -20.13 -6.34 6.75
CA MET A 16 -18.76 -6.54 7.19
C MET A 16 -18.36 -8.01 7.23
N LEU A 17 -19.29 -8.91 7.57
CA LEU A 17 -19.03 -10.34 7.50
C LEU A 17 -18.72 -10.77 6.07
N GLY A 18 -19.53 -10.34 5.09
CA GLY A 18 -19.30 -10.65 3.68
C GLY A 18 -17.96 -10.10 3.17
N VAL A 19 -17.59 -8.89 3.60
CA VAL A 19 -16.28 -8.30 3.28
C VAL A 19 -15.13 -9.14 3.85
N VAL A 20 -15.25 -9.65 5.07
CA VAL A 20 -14.20 -10.50 5.68
C VAL A 20 -14.16 -11.88 5.02
N GLU A 21 -15.31 -12.50 4.74
CA GLU A 21 -15.39 -13.79 4.04
C GLU A 21 -14.78 -13.71 2.63
N ASN A 22 -14.89 -12.56 1.96
CA ASN A 22 -14.36 -12.35 0.62
C ASN A 22 -12.86 -12.00 0.58
N PHE A 23 -12.16 -11.98 1.72
CA PHE A 23 -10.75 -11.59 1.81
C PHE A 23 -9.82 -12.33 0.83
N PRO A 24 -9.94 -13.67 0.61
CA PRO A 24 -9.10 -14.36 -0.38
C PRO A 24 -9.24 -13.82 -1.81
N ASN A 25 -10.45 -13.45 -2.22
CA ASN A 25 -10.67 -12.88 -3.55
C ASN A 25 -10.12 -11.45 -3.63
N GLN A 26 -10.21 -10.68 -2.55
CA GLN A 26 -9.61 -9.34 -2.47
C GLN A 26 -8.10 -9.39 -2.61
N ILE A 27 -7.43 -10.45 -2.09
CA ILE A 27 -5.99 -10.65 -2.30
C ILE A 27 -5.68 -10.81 -3.78
N ASN A 28 -6.37 -11.74 -4.47
CA ASN A 28 -6.13 -12.00 -5.89
C ASN A 28 -6.36 -10.74 -6.74
N GLU A 29 -7.43 -10.00 -6.46
CA GLU A 29 -7.69 -8.72 -7.11
C GLU A 29 -6.58 -7.71 -6.80
N ALA A 30 -6.18 -7.55 -5.55
CA ALA A 30 -5.13 -6.63 -5.14
C ALA A 30 -3.78 -6.90 -5.82
N VAL A 31 -3.41 -8.18 -5.97
CA VAL A 31 -2.22 -8.59 -6.72
C VAL A 31 -2.35 -8.20 -8.19
N SER A 32 -3.48 -8.51 -8.83
CA SER A 32 -3.69 -8.19 -10.26
C SER A 32 -3.58 -6.69 -10.56
N LEU A 33 -3.96 -5.83 -9.62
CA LEU A 33 -3.86 -4.37 -9.76
C LEU A 33 -2.42 -3.85 -9.74
N ALA A 34 -1.46 -4.67 -9.31
CA ALA A 34 -0.05 -4.33 -9.18
C ALA A 34 0.84 -4.94 -10.27
N GLU A 35 0.32 -5.82 -11.13
CA GLU A 35 1.07 -6.56 -12.17
C GLU A 35 1.77 -5.63 -13.17
N ASP A 36 1.20 -4.46 -13.46
CA ASP A 36 1.78 -3.50 -14.39
C ASP A 36 3.00 -2.75 -13.82
N VAL A 37 3.26 -2.85 -12.51
CA VAL A 37 4.39 -2.19 -11.85
C VAL A 37 5.64 -3.04 -11.99
N ASN A 38 6.44 -2.74 -13.00
CA ASN A 38 7.69 -3.42 -13.30
C ASN A 38 8.89 -2.53 -12.94
N LEU A 39 9.70 -2.96 -11.97
CA LEU A 39 10.88 -2.25 -11.47
C LEU A 39 12.04 -3.21 -11.25
N ASP A 40 13.27 -2.74 -11.48
CA ASP A 40 14.49 -3.52 -11.26
C ASP A 40 15.08 -3.21 -9.87
N SER A 41 15.43 -4.25 -9.11
CA SER A 41 16.03 -4.10 -7.78
C SER A 41 17.35 -3.31 -7.78
N SER A 42 18.12 -3.36 -8.88
CA SER A 42 19.40 -2.66 -9.03
C SER A 42 19.26 -1.12 -9.07
N ASP A 43 18.05 -0.62 -9.26
CA ASP A 43 17.75 0.80 -9.19
C ASP A 43 17.72 1.35 -7.77
N PHE A 44 17.63 0.48 -6.75
CA PHE A 44 17.37 0.90 -5.38
C PHE A 44 18.47 0.48 -4.40
N SER A 45 18.68 1.32 -3.40
CA SER A 45 19.55 1.07 -2.25
C SER A 45 18.80 1.16 -0.92
N ASN A 46 17.58 1.72 -0.94
CA ASN A 46 16.68 1.76 0.22
C ASN A 46 15.22 1.74 -0.25
N ILE A 47 14.34 1.19 0.58
CA ILE A 47 12.89 1.19 0.36
C ILE A 47 12.20 1.85 1.55
N ILE A 48 11.27 2.75 1.27
CA ILE A 48 10.39 3.33 2.27
C ILE A 48 8.94 2.97 1.97
N ILE A 49 8.22 2.59 3.01
CA ILE A 49 6.77 2.43 2.95
C ILE A 49 6.16 3.41 3.93
N GLY A 50 5.26 4.27 3.47
CA GLY A 50 4.62 5.23 4.36
C GLY A 50 3.11 5.35 4.17
N GLY A 51 2.45 5.60 5.28
CA GLY A 51 1.00 5.63 5.40
C GLY A 51 0.60 5.69 6.87
N MET A 52 -0.63 6.16 7.13
CA MET A 52 -1.17 6.31 8.48
C MET A 52 -2.25 5.27 8.75
N GLY A 53 -2.41 4.86 10.02
CA GLY A 53 -3.46 3.92 10.43
C GLY A 53 -3.36 2.58 9.69
N GLY A 54 -4.45 2.15 9.03
CA GLY A 54 -4.49 0.91 8.24
C GLY A 54 -3.42 0.84 7.15
N SER A 55 -3.09 1.97 6.52
CA SER A 55 -1.99 2.06 5.54
C SER A 55 -0.60 1.97 6.20
N GLY A 56 -0.48 2.37 7.47
CA GLY A 56 0.76 2.21 8.21
C GLY A 56 0.98 0.76 8.66
N ILE A 57 -0.11 0.07 9.01
CA ILE A 57 -0.08 -1.37 9.37
C ILE A 57 0.40 -2.22 8.19
N SER A 58 -0.02 -1.91 6.96
CA SER A 58 0.50 -2.63 5.79
C SER A 58 2.01 -2.47 5.62
N GLY A 59 2.55 -1.28 5.91
CA GLY A 59 3.99 -1.03 5.99
C GLY A 59 4.67 -1.89 7.05
N ASP A 60 4.13 -1.93 8.28
CA ASP A 60 4.71 -2.71 9.38
C ASP A 60 4.78 -4.21 9.04
N ILE A 61 3.70 -4.76 8.48
CA ILE A 61 3.65 -6.17 8.08
C ILE A 61 4.68 -6.45 6.99
N THR A 62 4.79 -5.55 6.01
CA THR A 62 5.73 -5.69 4.90
C THR A 62 7.18 -5.65 5.37
N GLU A 63 7.54 -4.70 6.24
CA GLU A 63 8.88 -4.60 6.82
C GLU A 63 9.26 -5.89 7.58
N ILE A 64 8.34 -6.43 8.37
CA ILE A 64 8.55 -7.70 9.08
C ILE A 64 8.71 -8.86 8.09
N TYR A 65 7.86 -8.95 7.07
CA TYR A 65 7.87 -10.05 6.10
C TYR A 65 9.17 -10.12 5.30
N PHE A 66 9.72 -8.96 4.90
CA PHE A 66 10.94 -8.86 4.10
C PHE A 66 12.23 -8.75 4.92
N LYS A 67 12.15 -8.73 6.25
CA LYS A 67 13.32 -8.57 7.13
C LYS A 67 14.47 -9.54 6.84
N ASP A 68 14.15 -10.78 6.49
CA ASP A 68 15.11 -11.85 6.19
C ASP A 68 15.16 -12.23 4.70
N LYS A 69 14.38 -11.54 3.85
CA LYS A 69 14.22 -11.87 2.42
C LYS A 69 14.75 -10.78 1.50
N SER A 70 14.87 -9.55 2.00
CA SER A 70 15.36 -8.41 1.22
C SER A 70 16.85 -8.17 1.42
N ARG A 71 17.56 -7.90 0.31
CA ARG A 71 18.94 -7.38 0.34
C ARG A 71 18.99 -5.86 0.53
N ILE A 72 17.86 -5.18 0.37
CA ILE A 72 17.71 -3.73 0.45
C ILE A 72 16.92 -3.39 1.74
N PRO A 73 17.37 -2.46 2.58
CA PRO A 73 16.62 -2.12 3.79
C PRO A 73 15.22 -1.59 3.45
N VAL A 74 14.21 -2.17 4.10
CA VAL A 74 12.83 -1.69 4.10
C VAL A 74 12.61 -0.90 5.39
N TYR A 75 12.08 0.32 5.26
CA TYR A 75 11.85 1.23 6.38
C TYR A 75 10.41 1.76 6.35
N VAL A 76 9.71 1.67 7.48
CA VAL A 76 8.36 2.23 7.60
C VAL A 76 8.40 3.68 8.09
N ASN A 77 7.80 4.59 7.32
CA ASN A 77 7.70 6.01 7.65
C ASN A 77 6.24 6.43 7.92
N LYS A 78 5.93 6.78 9.17
CA LYS A 78 4.59 7.24 9.62
C LYS A 78 4.59 8.73 9.96
N ASP A 79 5.40 9.51 9.24
CA ASP A 79 5.59 10.94 9.44
C ASP A 79 5.44 11.69 8.10
N TYR A 80 5.22 12.99 8.17
CA TYR A 80 5.15 13.90 7.02
C TYR A 80 6.50 13.96 6.28
N ASN A 81 7.59 13.96 7.04
CA ASN A 81 8.93 14.11 6.50
C ASN A 81 9.58 12.74 6.27
N LEU A 82 10.27 12.62 5.14
CA LEU A 82 11.13 11.49 4.86
C LEU A 82 12.48 11.66 5.57
N PRO A 83 13.14 10.55 5.93
CA PRO A 83 14.50 10.58 6.45
C PRO A 83 15.47 11.33 5.51
N SER A 84 16.50 11.92 6.10
CA SER A 84 17.46 12.76 5.35
C SER A 84 18.23 12.01 4.27
N TRP A 85 18.41 10.69 4.44
CA TRP A 85 19.11 9.79 3.52
C TRP A 85 18.33 9.45 2.24
N VAL A 86 17.05 9.84 2.13
CA VAL A 86 16.26 9.62 0.92
C VAL A 86 16.82 10.40 -0.26
N ASP A 87 16.94 9.70 -1.38
CA ASP A 87 17.50 10.20 -2.63
C ASP A 87 16.92 9.48 -3.88
N LYS A 88 17.55 9.67 -5.03
CA LYS A 88 17.18 9.05 -6.32
C LYS A 88 17.34 7.52 -6.37
N LYS A 89 18.03 6.91 -5.41
CA LYS A 89 18.20 5.46 -5.26
C LYS A 89 17.24 4.90 -4.20
N THR A 90 16.18 5.63 -3.87
CA THR A 90 15.16 5.21 -2.92
C THR A 90 13.84 4.91 -3.65
N LEU A 91 13.23 3.76 -3.34
CA LEU A 91 11.85 3.44 -3.72
C LEU A 91 10.91 3.85 -2.58
N VAL A 92 9.87 4.63 -2.86
CA VAL A 92 8.92 5.11 -1.86
C VAL A 92 7.49 4.67 -2.20
N PHE A 93 6.90 3.86 -1.34
CA PHE A 93 5.47 3.56 -1.36
C PHE A 93 4.71 4.59 -0.53
N VAL A 94 3.77 5.28 -1.17
CA VAL A 94 2.85 6.22 -0.52
C VAL A 94 1.46 5.58 -0.47
N ILE A 95 1.05 5.12 0.70
CA ILE A 95 -0.18 4.35 0.89
C ILE A 95 -1.21 5.20 1.64
N SER A 96 -2.35 5.47 1.01
CA SER A 96 -3.48 6.15 1.63
C SER A 96 -4.77 5.70 0.96
N TYR A 97 -5.62 4.96 1.68
CA TYR A 97 -6.86 4.45 1.10
C TYR A 97 -7.73 5.56 0.48
N SER A 98 -7.91 6.69 1.17
CA SER A 98 -8.66 7.85 0.65
C SER A 98 -7.87 8.73 -0.31
N GLY A 99 -6.54 8.53 -0.39
CA GLY A 99 -5.62 9.37 -1.16
C GLY A 99 -5.58 10.85 -0.76
N ASN A 100 -6.13 11.22 0.40
CA ASN A 100 -6.25 12.62 0.84
C ASN A 100 -5.57 12.90 2.19
N THR A 101 -4.98 11.88 2.82
CA THR A 101 -4.25 12.02 4.10
C THR A 101 -3.10 13.02 3.95
N GLU A 102 -3.05 14.03 4.82
CA GLU A 102 -2.10 15.13 4.73
C GLU A 102 -0.65 14.64 4.80
N GLU A 103 -0.37 13.69 5.70
CA GLU A 103 0.91 13.02 5.92
C GLU A 103 1.40 12.35 4.63
N SER A 104 0.54 11.53 4.00
CA SER A 104 0.87 10.83 2.76
C SER A 104 1.16 11.80 1.61
N LEU A 105 0.40 12.89 1.52
CA LEU A 105 0.62 13.93 0.49
C LEU A 105 1.89 14.74 0.75
N GLY A 106 2.21 15.02 2.01
CA GLY A 106 3.46 15.65 2.42
C GLY A 106 4.66 14.78 2.04
N MET A 107 4.59 13.49 2.37
CA MET A 107 5.62 12.51 2.06
C MET A 107 5.84 12.37 0.54
N LEU A 108 4.77 12.31 -0.26
CA LEU A 108 4.88 12.28 -1.72
C LEU A 108 5.59 13.52 -2.27
N LYS A 109 5.24 14.72 -1.80
CA LYS A 109 5.89 15.96 -2.22
C LYS A 109 7.37 15.96 -1.84
N HIS A 110 7.71 15.46 -0.66
CA HIS A 110 9.10 15.34 -0.23
C HIS A 110 9.87 14.33 -1.10
N ALA A 111 9.29 13.16 -1.40
CA ALA A 111 9.89 12.16 -2.29
C ALA A 111 10.16 12.72 -3.69
N LEU A 112 9.21 13.48 -4.25
CA LEU A 112 9.37 14.16 -5.54
C LEU A 112 10.57 15.11 -5.52
N ASN A 113 10.71 15.93 -4.48
CA ASN A 113 11.84 16.85 -4.34
C ASN A 113 13.19 16.11 -4.23
N LYS A 114 13.19 14.91 -3.62
CA LYS A 114 14.36 14.02 -3.54
C LYS A 114 14.65 13.23 -4.81
N LYS A 115 13.75 13.32 -5.81
CA LYS A 115 13.81 12.55 -7.08
C LYS A 115 13.81 11.03 -6.86
N ALA A 116 13.19 10.58 -5.78
CA ALA A 116 12.99 9.16 -5.51
C ALA A 116 11.99 8.56 -6.53
N THR A 117 12.05 7.24 -6.70
CA THR A 117 11.00 6.51 -7.43
C THR A 117 9.81 6.33 -6.49
N ILE A 118 8.60 6.60 -6.98
CA ILE A 118 7.39 6.66 -6.14
C ILE A 118 6.32 5.75 -6.71
N ILE A 119 5.68 4.98 -5.84
CA ILE A 119 4.46 4.23 -6.12
C ILE A 119 3.37 4.74 -5.16
N GLY A 120 2.27 5.25 -5.70
CA GLY A 120 1.10 5.60 -4.91
C GLY A 120 0.10 4.45 -4.86
N ILE A 121 -0.50 4.19 -3.70
CA ILE A 121 -1.60 3.21 -3.54
C ILE A 121 -2.78 3.93 -2.91
N SER A 122 -3.89 4.06 -3.66
CA SER A 122 -5.11 4.68 -3.16
C SER A 122 -6.35 4.29 -3.95
N SER A 123 -7.52 4.43 -3.32
CA SER A 123 -8.79 4.20 -3.99
C SER A 123 -9.24 5.38 -4.83
N ASP A 124 -8.78 6.58 -4.51
CA ASP A 124 -8.99 7.84 -5.24
C ASP A 124 -8.08 8.96 -4.70
N GLY A 125 -8.50 10.21 -4.86
CA GLY A 125 -7.99 11.33 -4.07
C GLY A 125 -6.92 12.18 -4.75
N VAL A 126 -6.31 13.06 -3.96
CA VAL A 126 -5.20 13.91 -4.42
C VAL A 126 -3.99 13.06 -4.80
N LEU A 127 -3.72 11.97 -4.07
CA LEU A 127 -2.60 11.05 -4.32
C LEU A 127 -2.62 10.52 -5.76
N GLU A 128 -3.74 9.94 -6.19
CA GLU A 128 -3.95 9.47 -7.57
C GLU A 128 -3.66 10.58 -8.59
N ARG A 129 -4.26 11.76 -8.40
CA ARG A 129 -4.06 12.91 -9.31
C ARG A 129 -2.60 13.35 -9.38
N LEU A 130 -1.88 13.31 -8.26
CA LEU A 130 -0.46 13.67 -8.22
C LEU A 130 0.41 12.60 -8.88
N CYS A 131 0.08 11.32 -8.74
CA CYS A 131 0.77 10.27 -9.48
C CYS A 131 0.62 10.47 -10.99
N TYR A 132 -0.61 10.65 -11.49
CA TYR A 132 -0.84 10.89 -12.91
C TYR A 132 -0.14 12.17 -13.41
N LYS A 133 -0.26 13.27 -12.67
CA LYS A 133 0.35 14.56 -13.06
C LYS A 133 1.87 14.49 -13.18
N ASN A 134 2.53 13.68 -12.36
CA ASN A 134 3.98 13.54 -12.33
C ASN A 134 4.49 12.27 -13.03
N ASN A 135 3.62 11.55 -13.75
CA ASN A 135 3.94 10.31 -14.45
C ASN A 135 4.59 9.25 -13.51
N LEU A 136 4.02 9.10 -12.31
CA LEU A 136 4.42 8.11 -11.31
C LEU A 136 3.53 6.87 -11.41
N TYR A 137 4.01 5.74 -10.89
CA TYR A 137 3.18 4.56 -10.71
C TYR A 137 2.05 4.82 -9.71
N HIS A 138 0.86 4.31 -10.04
CA HIS A 138 -0.30 4.35 -9.17
C HIS A 138 -1.04 3.02 -9.22
N VAL A 139 -1.17 2.36 -8.07
CA VAL A 139 -2.03 1.20 -7.90
C VAL A 139 -3.38 1.70 -7.41
N LYS A 140 -4.36 1.66 -8.32
CA LYS A 140 -5.74 2.05 -8.05
C LYS A 140 -6.49 0.91 -7.39
N VAL A 141 -6.87 1.08 -6.13
CA VAL A 141 -7.63 0.05 -5.39
C VAL A 141 -9.13 0.32 -5.39
N PRO A 142 -9.99 -0.70 -5.18
CA PRO A 142 -11.44 -0.50 -5.09
C PRO A 142 -11.87 0.44 -3.96
N ARG A 143 -12.98 1.15 -4.18
CA ARG A 143 -13.65 2.01 -3.19
C ARG A 143 -14.73 1.21 -2.44
N GLY A 144 -15.33 1.82 -1.41
CA GLY A 144 -16.49 1.28 -0.71
C GLY A 144 -16.17 0.45 0.53
N PHE A 145 -14.90 0.16 0.77
CA PHE A 145 -14.42 -0.49 1.98
C PHE A 145 -14.27 0.51 3.12
N GLN A 146 -14.56 0.05 4.34
CA GLN A 146 -14.07 0.71 5.53
C GLN A 146 -12.54 0.51 5.59
N PRO A 147 -11.73 1.51 5.95
CA PRO A 147 -10.27 1.39 5.89
C PRO A 147 -9.69 0.16 6.62
N ARG A 148 -10.33 -0.25 7.73
CA ARG A 148 -9.96 -1.45 8.51
C ARG A 148 -10.20 -2.78 7.79
N ALA A 149 -11.05 -2.79 6.77
CA ALA A 149 -11.36 -3.95 5.93
C ALA A 149 -10.68 -3.86 4.55
N ALA A 150 -9.95 -2.78 4.27
CA ALA A 150 -9.23 -2.61 3.00
C ALA A 150 -7.81 -3.21 3.06
N LEU A 151 -7.46 -3.99 4.10
CA LEU A 151 -6.10 -4.45 4.32
C LEU A 151 -5.53 -5.22 3.13
N ALA A 152 -6.33 -6.10 2.49
CA ALA A 152 -5.89 -6.84 1.31
C ALA A 152 -5.34 -5.88 0.24
N TYR A 153 -6.13 -4.87 -0.09
CA TYR A 153 -5.78 -3.86 -1.09
C TYR A 153 -4.66 -2.90 -0.68
N LEU A 154 -4.40 -2.71 0.61
CA LEU A 154 -3.32 -1.82 1.08
C LEU A 154 -1.99 -2.56 1.33
N LEU A 155 -2.04 -3.89 1.48
CA LEU A 155 -0.90 -4.73 1.81
C LEU A 155 -0.39 -5.50 0.59
N PHE A 156 -1.25 -6.26 -0.08
CA PHE A 156 -0.82 -7.21 -1.10
C PHE A 156 -0.23 -6.56 -2.36
N PRO A 157 -0.62 -5.35 -2.80
CA PRO A 157 0.11 -4.70 -3.88
C PRO A 157 1.56 -4.42 -3.51
N THR A 158 1.82 -3.96 -2.28
CA THR A 158 3.19 -3.70 -1.81
C THR A 158 3.97 -5.01 -1.65
N LEU A 159 3.35 -6.04 -1.08
CA LEU A 159 3.98 -7.35 -0.96
C LEU A 159 4.36 -7.90 -2.34
N TYR A 160 3.42 -7.90 -3.28
CA TYR A 160 3.63 -8.39 -4.65
C TYR A 160 4.78 -7.68 -5.34
N ILE A 161 4.77 -6.35 -5.37
CA ILE A 161 5.82 -5.56 -6.04
C ILE A 161 7.19 -5.84 -5.42
N LEU A 162 7.28 -5.95 -4.10
CA LEU A 162 8.54 -6.30 -3.45
C LEU A 162 8.94 -7.77 -3.66
N GLY A 163 7.96 -8.68 -3.76
CA GLY A 163 8.17 -10.08 -4.09
C GLY A 163 8.84 -10.23 -5.45
N GLU A 164 8.32 -9.53 -6.45
CA GLU A 164 8.92 -9.48 -7.80
C GLU A 164 10.32 -8.87 -7.78
N ILE A 165 10.53 -7.76 -7.06
CA ILE A 165 11.83 -7.10 -6.95
C ILE A 165 12.89 -8.01 -6.29
N PHE A 166 12.50 -8.81 -5.31
CA PHE A 166 13.41 -9.66 -4.54
C PHE A 166 13.41 -11.13 -4.94
N GLU A 167 12.64 -11.51 -5.96
CA GLU A 167 12.45 -12.89 -6.39
C GLU A 167 11.98 -13.80 -5.23
N VAL A 168 10.97 -13.33 -4.50
CA VAL A 168 10.37 -14.00 -3.34
C VAL A 168 8.95 -14.45 -3.68
N ASP A 169 8.71 -15.76 -3.63
CA ASP A 169 7.37 -16.32 -3.78
C ASP A 169 6.44 -15.88 -2.62
N LEU A 170 5.21 -15.48 -2.97
CA LEU A 170 4.15 -15.05 -2.05
C LEU A 170 3.05 -16.10 -1.87
#